data_AF-A0A5K3EVJ8-F1
#
_entry.id   AF-A0A5K3EVJ8-F1
#
_cell.length_a   1.000
_cell.length_b   1.000
_cell.length_c   1.000
_cell.angle_alpha   90.00
_cell.angle_beta   90.00
_cell.angle_gamma   90.00
#
_symmetry.space_group_name_H-M   'P 1'
#
loop_
_entity.id
_entity.type
_entity.pdbx_description
1 polymer ?
#
loop_
_entity_poly.entity_id
_entity_poly.type
_entity_poly.pdbx_seq_one_letter_code
_entity_poly.pdbx_strand_id
1 'polypeptide(L)'
;MVNEGQHTNSSQFMITFQPAAWMDYRYVAFGQLIEGAQTLNAMEKVPTKNERPCQEIKISEIKVLDAEDIHSRIRLSTKEEKYNDTYI
;
A
#
# COMPACT_ATOMS: atom_id res chain seq x y z
N MET A 1 2.29 -10.74 3.14
CA MET A 1 1.14 -11.64 2.88
C MET A 1 0.67 -12.17 4.22
N VAL A 2 -0.63 -12.17 4.50
CA VAL A 2 -1.17 -12.71 5.77
C VAL A 2 -1.13 -14.24 5.73
N ASN A 3 -0.82 -14.86 6.86
CA ASN A 3 -0.81 -16.32 7.03
C ASN A 3 -1.18 -16.72 8.48
N GLU A 4 -1.43 -18.01 8.67
CA GLU A 4 -1.72 -18.69 9.94
C GLU A 4 -0.58 -19.66 10.32
N GLY A 5 0.59 -19.51 9.68
CA GLY A 5 1.71 -20.43 9.79
C GLY A 5 2.52 -20.53 8.50
N GLN A 6 3.59 -21.33 8.54
CA GLN A 6 4.39 -21.59 7.35
C GLN A 6 3.52 -22.26 6.27
N HIS A 7 3.65 -21.80 5.03
CA HIS A 7 2.96 -22.34 3.86
C HIS A 7 1.42 -22.22 3.87
N THR A 8 0.84 -21.31 4.66
CA THR A 8 -0.61 -21.06 4.68
C THR A 8 -0.97 -19.69 4.07
N ASN A 9 -0.23 -19.23 3.07
CA ASN A 9 -0.55 -17.98 2.37
C ASN A 9 -1.81 -18.19 1.50
N SER A 10 -2.75 -17.24 1.55
CA SER A 10 -3.95 -17.25 0.70
C SER A 10 -4.08 -15.92 -0.03
N SER A 11 -5.24 -15.27 -0.02
CA SER A 11 -5.50 -13.99 -0.69
C SER A 11 -5.41 -12.76 0.23
N GLN A 12 -5.38 -12.97 1.55
CA GLN A 12 -5.29 -11.88 2.50
C GLN A 12 -3.90 -11.22 2.46
N PHE A 13 -3.89 -9.91 2.30
CA PHE A 13 -2.69 -9.10 2.33
C PHE A 13 -2.82 -7.94 3.31
N MET A 14 -1.70 -7.32 3.64
CA MET A 14 -1.62 -6.17 4.52
C MET A 14 -0.65 -5.16 3.90
N ILE A 15 -0.89 -3.88 4.20
CA ILE A 15 -0.01 -2.78 3.82
C ILE A 15 0.53 -2.18 5.12
N THR A 16 1.85 -2.04 5.22
CA THR A 16 2.51 -1.50 6.41
C THR A 16 2.57 0.02 6.34
N PHE A 17 2.08 0.71 7.37
CA PHE A 17 2.19 2.17 7.51
C PHE A 17 3.53 2.63 8.08
N GLN A 18 4.28 1.72 8.72
CA GLN A 18 5.58 1.95 9.35
C GLN A 18 6.48 0.72 9.19
N PRO A 19 7.81 0.85 9.34
CA PRO A 19 8.71 -0.30 9.35
C PRO A 19 8.30 -1.35 10.41
N ALA A 20 8.20 -2.62 9.99
CA ALA A 20 7.69 -3.71 10.82
C ALA A 20 8.67 -4.89 10.87
N ALA A 21 9.86 -4.68 11.44
CA ALA A 21 10.93 -5.69 11.49
C ALA A 21 10.53 -7.01 12.20
N TRP A 22 9.52 -6.98 13.08
CA TRP A 22 8.99 -8.19 13.73
C TRP A 22 8.28 -9.14 12.76
N MET A 23 7.96 -8.70 11.55
CA MET A 23 7.35 -9.50 10.49
C MET A 23 8.38 -10.29 9.68
N ASP A 24 9.67 -9.96 9.79
CA ASP A 24 10.73 -10.56 9.00
C ASP A 24 10.75 -12.08 9.18
N TYR A 25 10.98 -12.81 8.08
CA TYR A 25 10.97 -14.29 8.01
C TYR A 25 9.62 -14.97 8.37
N ARG A 26 8.60 -14.21 8.77
CA ARG A 26 7.26 -14.71 9.09
C ARG A 26 6.23 -14.44 8.01
N TYR A 27 6.30 -13.25 7.40
CA TYR A 27 5.38 -12.83 6.35
C TYR A 27 6.15 -12.50 5.07
N VAL A 28 5.57 -12.88 3.92
CA VAL A 28 6.20 -12.61 2.62
C VAL A 28 5.88 -11.19 2.17
N ALA A 29 6.90 -10.35 2.00
CA ALA A 29 6.78 -9.07 1.30
C ALA A 29 6.80 -9.32 -0.22
N PHE A 30 5.85 -8.76 -0.96
CA PHE A 30 5.68 -9.00 -2.40
C PHE A 30 5.49 -7.74 -3.25
N GLY A 31 5.51 -6.56 -2.63
CA GLY A 31 5.30 -5.29 -3.33
C GLY A 31 5.50 -4.10 -2.40
N GLN A 32 5.54 -2.91 -3.00
CA GLN A 32 5.63 -1.63 -2.31
C GLN A 32 4.62 -0.66 -2.90
N LEU A 33 4.19 0.32 -2.10
CA LEU A 33 3.37 1.41 -2.59
C LEU A 33 4.21 2.33 -3.48
N ILE A 34 3.71 2.60 -4.68
CA ILE A 34 4.33 3.54 -5.62
C ILE A 34 3.59 4.88 -5.62
N GLU A 35 2.26 4.83 -5.64
CA GLU A 35 1.37 6.01 -5.65
C GLU A 35 0.16 5.76 -4.72
N GLY A 36 -0.51 6.84 -4.30
CA GLY A 36 -1.74 6.75 -3.49
C GLY A 36 -1.54 6.79 -1.97
N ALA A 37 -0.41 7.29 -1.48
CA ALA A 37 -0.14 7.44 -0.04
C ALA A 37 -1.22 8.25 0.69
N GLN A 38 -1.78 9.29 0.05
CA GLN A 38 -2.87 10.08 0.62
C GLN A 38 -4.13 9.26 0.92
N THR A 39 -4.47 8.29 0.04
CA THR A 39 -5.60 7.38 0.24
C THR A 39 -5.37 6.49 1.45
N LEU A 40 -4.17 5.92 1.58
CA LEU A 40 -3.82 5.11 2.75
C LEU A 40 -3.86 5.95 4.04
N ASN A 41 -3.31 7.17 4.02
CA ASN A 41 -3.35 8.09 5.16
C ASN A 41 -4.80 8.44 5.57
N ALA A 42 -5.72 8.53 4.61
CA ALA A 42 -7.13 8.74 4.89
C ALA A 42 -7.77 7.48 5.52
N MET A 43 -7.43 6.29 5.01
CA MET A 43 -7.88 5.01 5.56
C MET A 43 -7.39 4.80 7.01
N GLU A 44 -6.14 5.16 7.31
CA GLU A 44 -5.55 5.04 8.66
C GLU A 44 -6.28 5.89 9.71
N LYS A 45 -6.83 7.04 9.31
CA LYS A 45 -7.56 7.96 10.19
C LYS A 45 -8.99 7.51 10.51
N VAL A 46 -9.50 6.47 9.85
CA VAL A 46 -10.84 5.95 10.10
C VAL A 46 -10.90 5.32 11.50
N PRO A 47 -11.82 5.75 12.38
CA PRO A 47 -11.95 5.16 13.72
C PRO A 47 -12.22 3.65 13.65
N THR A 48 -11.64 2.89 14.57
CA THR A 48 -11.80 1.43 14.66
C THR A 48 -12.45 1.01 15.97
N LYS A 49 -13.23 -0.07 15.94
CA LYS A 49 -13.72 -0.79 17.12
C LYS A 49 -13.24 -2.24 17.03
N ASN A 50 -12.43 -2.68 18.00
CA ASN A 50 -11.78 -4.01 17.97
C ASN A 50 -11.06 -4.27 16.64
N GLU A 51 -10.19 -3.33 16.23
CA GLU A 51 -9.40 -3.39 14.98
C GLU A 51 -10.22 -3.37 13.68
N ARG A 52 -11.56 -3.32 13.78
CA ARG A 52 -12.45 -3.20 12.62
C ARG A 52 -12.80 -1.73 12.36
N PRO A 53 -12.63 -1.21 11.14
CA PRO A 53 -13.08 0.13 10.77
C PRO A 53 -14.56 0.34 11.07
N CYS A 54 -14.90 1.46 11.71
CA CYS A 54 -16.29 1.86 11.98
C CYS A 54 -17.04 2.27 10.71
N GLN A 55 -16.30 2.69 9.69
CA GLN A 55 -16.81 2.96 8.35
C GLN A 55 -16.31 1.88 7.41
N GLU A 56 -17.17 1.40 6.53
CA GLU A 56 -16.81 0.34 5.60
C GLU A 56 -15.82 0.86 4.54
N ILE A 57 -14.69 0.15 4.38
CA ILE A 57 -13.68 0.44 3.37
C ILE A 57 -13.66 -0.73 2.39
N LYS A 58 -13.90 -0.45 1.11
CA LYS A 58 -14.02 -1.44 0.03
C LYS A 58 -13.12 -1.06 -1.13
N ILE A 59 -12.57 -2.07 -1.81
CA ILE A 59 -11.91 -1.89 -3.10
C ILE A 59 -13.01 -1.82 -4.16
N SER A 60 -13.13 -0.68 -4.84
CA SER A 60 -14.16 -0.43 -5.86
C SER A 60 -13.79 -1.00 -7.23
N GLU A 61 -12.51 -0.91 -7.60
CA GLU A 61 -12.00 -1.35 -8.90
C GLU A 61 -10.56 -1.84 -8.75
N ILE A 62 -10.17 -2.82 -9.56
CA ILE A 62 -8.81 -3.36 -9.65
C ILE A 62 -8.40 -3.39 -11.12
N LYS A 63 -7.16 -2.97 -11.39
CA LYS A 63 -6.56 -3.02 -12.73
C LYS A 63 -5.15 -3.59 -12.66
N VAL A 64 -4.83 -4.47 -13.59
CA VAL A 64 -3.46 -4.90 -13.86
C VAL A 64 -2.91 -4.01 -14.97
N LEU A 65 -1.77 -3.39 -14.72
CA LEU A 65 -1.11 -2.47 -15.66
C LEU A 65 0.11 -3.15 -16.24
N ASP A 66 0.41 -2.84 -17.50
CA ASP A 66 1.65 -3.29 -18.12
C ASP A 66 2.85 -2.52 -17.55
N ALA A 67 4.03 -3.13 -17.64
CA ALA A 67 5.25 -2.55 -17.08
C ALA A 67 5.57 -1.15 -17.64
N GLU A 68 5.24 -0.91 -18.90
CA GLU A 68 5.46 0.38 -19.58
C GLU A 68 4.59 1.50 -18.96
N ASP A 69 3.33 1.18 -18.65
CA ASP A 69 2.40 2.10 -17.99
C ASP A 69 2.87 2.44 -16.57
N ILE A 70 3.42 1.46 -15.85
CA ILE A 70 3.98 1.68 -14.51
C ILE A 70 5.21 2.59 -14.58
N HIS A 71 6.13 2.34 -15.52
CA HIS A 71 7.35 3.13 -15.66
C HIS A 71 7.04 4.59 -16.01
N SER A 72 6.10 4.81 -16.92
CA SER A 72 5.67 6.16 -17.31
C SER A 72 5.07 6.93 -16.13
N ARG A 73 4.22 6.29 -15.31
CA ARG A 73 3.63 6.90 -14.11
C ARG A 73 4.68 7.27 -13.06
N ILE A 74 5.58 6.33 -12.71
CA ILE A 74 6.70 6.59 -11.78
C ILE A 74 7.53 7.79 -12.23
N ARG A 75 7.82 7.87 -13.53
CA ARG A 75 8.62 8.98 -14.08
C ARG A 75 7.90 10.32 -13.98
N LEU A 76 6.57 10.34 -14.11
CA LEU A 76 5.77 11.55 -13.98
C LEU A 76 5.67 12.01 -12.52
N SER A 77 5.36 11.11 -11.59
CA SER A 77 5.30 11.42 -10.15
C SER A 77 6.64 11.94 -9.62
N THR A 78 7.77 11.33 -10.02
CA THR A 78 9.11 11.81 -9.64
C THR A 78 9.42 13.21 -10.19
N LYS A 79 8.88 13.57 -11.37
CA LYS A 79 9.05 14.91 -11.94
C LYS A 79 8.21 15.96 -11.21
N GLU A 80 6.98 15.62 -10.84
CA GLU A 80 6.11 16.50 -10.07
C GLU A 80 6.69 16.78 -8.67
N GLU A 81 7.20 15.76 -7.97
CA GLU A 81 7.89 15.95 -6.69
C GLU A 81 9.08 16.88 -6.83
N LYS A 82 9.96 16.66 -7.83
CA LYS A 82 11.10 17.54 -8.09
C LYS A 82 10.70 18.97 -8.45
N TYR A 83 9.62 19.14 -9.20
CA TYR A 83 9.10 20.47 -9.52
C TYR A 83 8.63 21.17 -8.24
N ASN A 84 7.82 20.50 -7.42
CA ASN A 84 7.34 21.07 -6.17
C ASN A 84 8.49 21.42 -5.20
N ASP A 85 9.54 20.61 -5.11
CA ASP A 85 10.73 20.92 -4.29
C ASP A 85 11.58 22.09 -4.84
N THR A 86 11.48 22.40 -6.14
CA THR A 86 12.26 23.48 -6.77
C THR A 86 11.60 24.85 -6.66
N TYR A 87 10.28 24.89 -6.46
CA TYR A 87 9.47 26.14 -6.45
C TYR A 87 8.86 26.47 -5.08
N ILE A 88 9.40 25.91 -4.00
CA ILE A 88 9.12 26.26 -2.60
C ILE A 88 10.37 26.88 -1.98
#